data_AF-A0A1S1J5W3-F1
#
_entry.id   AF-A0A1S1J5W3-F1
#
_cell.length_a   1.000
_cell.length_b   1.000
_cell.length_c   1.000
_cell.angle_alpha   90.00
_cell.angle_beta   90.00
_cell.angle_gamma   90.00
#
_symmetry.space_group_name_H-M   'P 1'
#
loop_
_entity.id
_entity.type
_entity.pdbx_description
1 polymer ?
#
loop_
_entity_poly.entity_id
_entity_poly.type
_entity_poly.pdbx_seq_one_letter_code
_entity_poly.pdbx_strand_id
1 'polypeptide(L)'
;MLKLNAKIKVYETVRLIPSPKFYEFTYVKNIEINSSYKSLTDTATIVMPQKVYTDTKGFDQNLFANASGKQKTIHDFFKVENFIEIFLGYDGDYKPAFRGYITGVQSDTNATITCEDLMYAFKKIKAVDNTDAQDKNDALNVVATNPTTNVENFNPKTFLEKRIKPLNLPLKIDALDENLGNLMINRGQTLAQVFEMLKDKGIYTYFKMEEAQPVLTITNNPQKHTTGELSSFIDRNFIQSPLAGAIVKKLINQGLQLLSSQLNKTIQAASGNFLGKARFRFRYNIIEDKLVVVKESTKNTRTRVEKYFKNSNTPIYIELGDPNGQLVKTHVLHSDSEDLPKDAVNFKNTTTKVTSELYQYAALRAMESKPSGFEGSFLTFGEPFVRPTDKVILENAKDKEKNGAFQVEKVVRTYGENGYRQRIYIGRRVEV
;
A
#
# COMPACT_ATOMS: atom_id res chain seq x y z
N MET A 1 -24.54 -20.10 -18.87
CA MET A 1 -24.21 -19.82 -17.45
C MET A 1 -22.72 -20.04 -17.30
N LEU A 2 -21.95 -19.04 -16.84
CA LEU A 2 -20.50 -19.20 -16.67
C LEU A 2 -20.23 -20.23 -15.58
N LYS A 3 -19.30 -21.17 -15.82
CA LYS A 3 -18.85 -22.11 -14.80
C LYS A 3 -17.95 -21.38 -13.83
N LEU A 4 -18.30 -21.44 -12.55
CA LEU A 4 -17.51 -20.83 -11.49
C LEU A 4 -16.31 -21.73 -11.16
N ASN A 5 -15.09 -21.18 -11.14
CA ASN A 5 -13.87 -21.95 -10.88
C ASN A 5 -13.03 -21.34 -9.77
N ALA A 6 -12.62 -22.17 -8.81
CA ALA A 6 -11.62 -21.86 -7.81
C ALA A 6 -10.53 -22.93 -7.84
N LYS A 7 -9.29 -22.50 -7.58
CA LYS A 7 -8.15 -23.40 -7.42
C LYS A 7 -7.30 -22.86 -6.28
N ILE A 8 -7.10 -23.67 -5.25
CA ILE A 8 -6.29 -23.36 -4.08
C ILE A 8 -5.10 -24.29 -4.08
N LYS A 9 -3.90 -23.73 -4.02
CA LYS A 9 -2.66 -24.50 -3.86
C LYS A 9 -2.06 -24.20 -2.50
N VAL A 10 -1.76 -25.25 -1.73
CA VAL A 10 -1.13 -25.14 -0.41
C VAL A 10 0.23 -25.82 -0.47
N TYR A 11 1.27 -25.07 -0.14
CA TYR A 11 2.67 -25.47 -0.18
C TYR A 11 3.16 -25.66 1.25
N GLU A 12 3.80 -26.79 1.52
CA GLU A 12 4.58 -26.95 2.75
C GLU A 12 5.75 -25.97 2.73
N THR A 13 6.07 -25.37 3.87
CA THR A 13 7.16 -24.39 3.98
C THR A 13 8.26 -24.87 4.92
N VAL A 14 9.50 -24.44 4.65
CA VAL A 14 10.62 -24.53 5.58
C VAL A 14 11.11 -23.11 5.81
N ARG A 15 10.99 -22.61 7.06
CA ARG A 15 11.30 -21.20 7.40
C ARG A 15 10.59 -20.20 6.47
N LEU A 16 9.30 -20.43 6.22
CA LEU A 16 8.44 -19.64 5.31
C LEU A 16 8.83 -19.67 3.82
N ILE A 17 9.79 -20.49 3.42
CA ILE A 17 10.13 -20.71 2.00
C ILE A 17 9.26 -21.87 1.48
N PRO A 18 8.42 -21.67 0.44
CA PRO A 18 7.61 -22.73 -0.14
C PRO A 18 8.45 -23.85 -0.74
N SER A 19 8.14 -25.10 -0.40
CA SER A 19 8.72 -26.28 -1.04
C SER A 19 8.06 -26.56 -2.41
N PRO A 20 8.67 -27.35 -3.30
CA PRO A 20 8.04 -27.76 -4.56
C PRO A 20 6.79 -28.63 -4.37
N LYS A 21 6.61 -29.24 -3.20
CA LYS A 21 5.48 -30.11 -2.90
C LYS A 21 4.28 -29.25 -2.51
N PHE A 22 3.16 -29.46 -3.19
CA PHE A 22 1.90 -28.76 -2.91
C PHE A 22 0.70 -29.68 -3.00
N TYR A 23 -0.37 -29.25 -2.35
CA TYR A 23 -1.70 -29.84 -2.40
C TYR A 23 -2.62 -28.90 -3.19
N GLU A 24 -3.42 -29.44 -4.10
CA GLU A 24 -4.36 -28.67 -4.90
C GLU A 24 -5.81 -29.03 -4.55
N PHE A 25 -6.65 -28.01 -4.43
CA PHE A 25 -8.09 -28.12 -4.22
C PHE A 25 -8.82 -27.29 -5.27
N THR A 26 -9.75 -27.90 -5.99
CA THR A 26 -10.55 -27.24 -7.06
C THR A 26 -11.99 -26.94 -6.62
N TYR A 27 -12.26 -27.09 -5.32
CA TYR A 27 -13.54 -26.83 -4.69
C TYR A 27 -13.31 -26.06 -3.40
N VAL A 28 -14.31 -25.26 -3.02
CA VAL A 28 -14.33 -24.44 -1.82
C VAL A 28 -15.77 -24.04 -1.54
N LYS A 29 -16.14 -23.84 -0.28
CA LYS A 29 -17.46 -23.31 0.06
C LYS A 29 -17.50 -21.81 -0.19
N ASN A 30 -16.70 -21.06 0.57
CA ASN A 30 -16.61 -19.61 0.46
C ASN A 30 -15.16 -19.13 0.53
N ILE A 31 -14.84 -18.04 -0.16
CA ILE A 31 -13.60 -17.29 -0.03
C ILE A 31 -13.96 -15.81 0.10
N GLU A 32 -13.35 -15.12 1.05
CA GLU A 32 -13.32 -13.67 1.14
C GLU A 32 -11.87 -13.18 1.12
N ILE A 33 -11.53 -12.23 0.24
CA ILE A 33 -10.20 -11.61 0.18
C ILE A 33 -10.38 -10.09 0.33
N ASN A 34 -9.67 -9.49 1.29
CA ASN A 34 -9.65 -8.06 1.52
C ASN A 34 -8.27 -7.51 1.16
N SER A 35 -8.21 -6.70 0.10
CA SER A 35 -6.97 -6.11 -0.40
C SER A 35 -7.02 -4.58 -0.39
N SER A 36 -5.99 -3.91 0.14
CA SER A 36 -5.90 -2.43 0.09
C SER A 36 -4.48 -1.93 0.33
N TYR A 37 -4.04 -0.94 -0.46
CA TYR A 37 -2.74 -0.28 -0.23
C TYR A 37 -2.68 0.47 1.12
N LYS A 38 -3.83 0.78 1.73
CA LYS A 38 -3.92 1.44 3.05
C LYS A 38 -3.70 0.47 4.20
N SER A 39 -3.87 -0.84 3.97
CA SER A 39 -3.62 -1.89 4.96
C SER A 39 -2.21 -2.43 4.73
N LEU A 40 -1.47 -2.72 5.80
CA LEU A 40 -0.13 -3.29 5.66
C LEU A 40 -0.17 -4.71 5.10
N THR A 41 -1.20 -5.47 5.47
CA THR A 41 -1.41 -6.86 5.04
C THR A 41 -2.75 -7.00 4.33
N ASP A 42 -2.75 -7.59 3.14
CA ASP A 42 -3.97 -8.16 2.57
C ASP A 42 -4.35 -9.43 3.35
N THR A 43 -5.64 -9.73 3.42
CA THR A 43 -6.15 -10.91 4.15
C THR A 43 -7.05 -11.77 3.29
N ALA A 44 -7.06 -13.07 3.56
CA ALA A 44 -8.01 -14.02 2.96
C ALA A 44 -8.61 -14.93 4.02
N THR A 45 -9.90 -15.22 3.89
CA THR A 45 -10.61 -16.22 4.69
C THR A 45 -11.21 -17.25 3.75
N ILE A 46 -10.93 -18.52 3.99
CA ILE A 46 -11.41 -19.66 3.21
C ILE A 46 -12.28 -20.52 4.11
N VAL A 47 -13.47 -20.87 3.63
CA VAL A 47 -14.35 -21.84 4.29
C VAL A 47 -14.36 -23.12 3.46
N MET A 48 -13.96 -24.22 4.09
CA MET A 48 -13.88 -25.56 3.51
C MET A 48 -14.69 -26.56 4.35
N PRO A 49 -15.11 -27.69 3.76
CA PRO A 49 -15.52 -28.86 4.54
C PRO A 49 -14.37 -29.34 5.43
N GLN A 50 -14.66 -29.97 6.57
CA GLN A 50 -13.61 -30.54 7.44
C GLN A 50 -12.88 -31.73 6.79
N LYS A 51 -13.62 -32.52 6.00
CA LYS A 51 -13.12 -33.67 5.26
C LYS A 51 -12.75 -33.20 3.86
N VAL A 52 -11.48 -33.34 3.50
CA VAL A 52 -10.96 -32.85 2.22
C VAL A 52 -10.10 -33.92 1.53
N TYR A 53 -9.96 -33.77 0.23
CA TYR A 53 -9.20 -34.63 -0.68
C TYR A 53 -8.59 -33.80 -1.82
N THR A 54 -7.50 -34.28 -2.41
CA THR A 54 -6.66 -33.52 -3.37
C THR A 54 -6.68 -34.06 -4.80
N ASP A 55 -7.19 -35.28 -5.03
CA ASP A 55 -7.28 -35.87 -6.37
C ASP A 55 -8.70 -35.75 -6.92
N THR A 56 -8.82 -35.15 -8.10
CA THR A 56 -10.11 -34.85 -8.74
C THR A 56 -10.37 -35.72 -9.96
N LYS A 57 -9.51 -36.72 -10.26
CA LYS A 57 -9.73 -37.65 -11.36
C LYS A 57 -10.72 -38.74 -10.94
N GLY A 58 -12.00 -38.37 -10.90
CA GLY A 58 -13.11 -39.25 -10.49
C GLY A 58 -13.44 -39.11 -9.01
N PHE A 59 -14.72 -39.30 -8.64
CA PHE A 59 -15.15 -39.28 -7.25
C PHE A 59 -15.10 -40.71 -6.69
N ASP A 60 -14.23 -40.95 -5.72
CA ASP A 60 -14.12 -42.22 -4.97
C ASP A 60 -14.08 -41.89 -3.47
N GLN A 61 -14.79 -42.65 -2.62
CA GLN A 61 -14.75 -42.50 -1.17
C GLN A 61 -13.34 -42.71 -0.60
N ASN A 62 -12.50 -43.52 -1.25
CA ASN A 62 -11.12 -43.75 -0.84
C ASN A 62 -10.24 -42.48 -0.91
N LEU A 63 -10.66 -41.44 -1.65
CA LEU A 63 -9.96 -40.16 -1.75
C LEU A 63 -9.79 -39.45 -0.40
N PHE A 64 -10.70 -39.75 0.54
CA PHE A 64 -10.71 -39.21 1.89
C PHE A 64 -9.90 -40.05 2.88
N ALA A 65 -9.24 -41.12 2.47
CA ALA A 65 -8.35 -41.91 3.33
C ALA A 65 -6.88 -41.54 3.08
N ASN A 66 -6.07 -41.58 4.14
CA ASN A 66 -4.61 -41.50 4.09
C ASN A 66 -3.98 -42.90 3.94
N ALA A 67 -2.66 -42.98 3.82
CA ALA A 67 -1.94 -44.25 3.61
C ALA A 67 -2.15 -45.28 4.74
N SER A 68 -2.61 -44.85 5.92
CA SER A 68 -2.95 -45.70 7.07
C SER A 68 -4.43 -46.08 7.14
N GLY A 69 -5.24 -45.72 6.13
CA GLY A 69 -6.69 -45.92 6.12
C GLY A 69 -7.48 -44.93 6.98
N LYS A 70 -6.81 -43.99 7.67
CA LYS A 70 -7.48 -42.94 8.45
C LYS A 70 -8.01 -41.82 7.57
N GLN A 71 -9.10 -41.20 7.99
CA GLN A 71 -9.70 -40.10 7.26
C GLN A 71 -8.80 -38.86 7.23
N LYS A 72 -8.57 -38.33 6.02
CA LYS A 72 -7.94 -37.04 5.75
C LYS A 72 -8.83 -35.91 6.23
N THR A 73 -8.23 -34.97 6.94
CA THR A 73 -8.86 -33.78 7.51
C THR A 73 -8.21 -32.53 6.96
N ILE A 74 -8.85 -31.37 7.19
CA ILE A 74 -8.29 -30.08 6.79
C ILE A 74 -6.88 -29.84 7.34
N HIS A 75 -6.61 -30.30 8.58
CA HIS A 75 -5.34 -30.09 9.29
C HIS A 75 -4.17 -30.90 8.70
N ASP A 76 -4.47 -31.92 7.89
CA ASP A 76 -3.42 -32.66 7.19
C ASP A 76 -2.75 -31.80 6.10
N PHE A 77 -3.49 -30.85 5.53
CA PHE A 77 -3.08 -30.06 4.35
C PHE A 77 -2.89 -28.57 4.65
N PHE A 78 -3.76 -28.01 5.49
CA PHE A 78 -3.74 -26.60 5.89
C PHE A 78 -3.12 -26.50 7.27
N LYS A 79 -1.90 -25.96 7.33
CA LYS A 79 -1.15 -25.75 8.58
C LYS A 79 -0.70 -24.31 8.63
N VAL A 80 -0.64 -23.75 9.84
CA VAL A 80 -0.09 -22.42 10.06
C VAL A 80 1.32 -22.35 9.46
N GLU A 81 1.63 -21.23 8.82
CA GLU A 81 2.87 -20.96 8.08
C GLU A 81 3.05 -21.71 6.75
N ASN A 82 2.13 -22.59 6.34
CA ASN A 82 2.10 -23.06 4.95
C ASN A 82 1.80 -21.88 4.01
N PHE A 83 2.44 -21.89 2.85
CA PHE A 83 2.21 -20.89 1.81
C PHE A 83 1.00 -21.29 0.98
N ILE A 84 0.20 -20.33 0.56
CA ILE A 84 -1.06 -20.56 -0.14
C ILE A 84 -1.21 -19.62 -1.34
N GLU A 85 -1.66 -20.18 -2.45
CA GLU A 85 -2.10 -19.43 -3.61
C GLU A 85 -3.59 -19.70 -3.88
N ILE A 86 -4.34 -18.63 -4.11
CA ILE A 86 -5.77 -18.69 -4.43
C ILE A 86 -5.98 -18.12 -5.83
N PHE A 87 -6.59 -18.93 -6.69
CA PHE A 87 -6.98 -18.55 -8.03
C PHE A 87 -8.49 -18.63 -8.19
N LEU A 88 -9.10 -17.57 -8.72
CA LEU A 88 -10.54 -17.46 -8.93
C LEU A 88 -10.84 -17.06 -10.37
N GLY A 89 -11.94 -17.53 -10.93
CA GLY A 89 -12.40 -17.08 -12.25
C GLY A 89 -13.57 -17.87 -12.80
N TYR A 90 -13.71 -17.81 -14.13
CA TYR A 90 -14.82 -18.40 -14.86
C TYR A 90 -14.32 -19.26 -16.02
N ASP A 91 -15.05 -20.34 -16.33
CA ASP A 91 -14.83 -21.20 -17.50
C ASP A 91 -13.38 -21.68 -17.69
N GLY A 92 -12.69 -21.92 -16.57
CA GLY A 92 -11.29 -22.37 -16.54
C GLY A 92 -10.24 -21.25 -16.68
N ASP A 93 -10.65 -20.00 -16.90
CA ASP A 93 -9.75 -18.84 -16.87
C ASP A 93 -9.51 -18.39 -15.42
N TYR A 94 -8.34 -18.76 -14.88
CA TYR A 94 -7.97 -18.53 -13.48
C TYR A 94 -7.18 -17.22 -13.31
N LYS A 95 -7.65 -16.32 -12.46
CA LYS A 95 -6.91 -15.12 -12.05
C LYS A 95 -6.24 -15.33 -10.69
N PRO A 96 -4.94 -14.98 -10.51
CA PRO A 96 -4.26 -15.07 -9.22
C PRO A 96 -4.80 -14.00 -8.27
N ALA A 97 -5.70 -14.43 -7.38
CA ALA A 97 -6.49 -13.57 -6.52
C ALA A 97 -5.80 -13.25 -5.20
N PHE A 98 -5.02 -14.20 -4.65
CA PHE A 98 -4.29 -14.04 -3.39
C PHE A 98 -3.06 -14.95 -3.32
N ARG A 99 -2.01 -14.49 -2.64
CA ARG A 99 -0.79 -15.23 -2.34
C ARG A 99 -0.30 -14.84 -0.96
N GLY A 100 -0.01 -15.81 -0.11
CA GLY A 100 0.36 -15.51 1.27
C GLY A 100 0.58 -16.75 2.13
N TYR A 101 0.42 -16.59 3.43
CA TYR A 101 0.63 -17.63 4.43
C TYR A 101 -0.63 -17.87 5.24
N ILE A 102 -0.86 -19.13 5.59
CA ILE A 102 -1.92 -19.51 6.52
C ILE A 102 -1.54 -19.03 7.92
N THR A 103 -2.41 -18.25 8.55
CA THR A 103 -2.22 -17.71 9.90
C THR A 103 -3.08 -18.40 10.94
N GLY A 104 -4.12 -19.14 10.53
CA GLY A 104 -5.00 -19.87 11.41
C GLY A 104 -5.84 -20.92 10.69
N VAL A 105 -6.14 -22.00 11.40
CA VAL A 105 -7.04 -23.08 10.93
C VAL A 105 -7.94 -23.47 12.09
N GLN A 106 -9.23 -23.18 11.96
CA GLN A 106 -10.27 -23.50 12.94
C GLN A 106 -11.24 -24.51 12.31
N SER A 107 -11.73 -25.51 13.06
CA SER A 107 -12.50 -26.61 12.48
C SER A 107 -13.63 -27.08 13.39
N ASP A 108 -14.53 -26.17 13.77
CA ASP A 108 -15.65 -26.50 14.68
C ASP A 108 -16.77 -27.25 13.93
N THR A 109 -17.41 -26.60 12.94
CA THR A 109 -18.42 -27.20 12.05
C THR A 109 -17.96 -27.23 10.60
N ASN A 110 -17.64 -26.07 10.03
CA ASN A 110 -16.84 -25.97 8.81
C ASN A 110 -15.41 -25.58 9.18
N ALA A 111 -14.45 -25.94 8.33
CA ALA A 111 -13.09 -25.46 8.49
C ALA A 111 -12.98 -24.01 7.99
N THR A 112 -12.47 -23.13 8.83
CA THR A 112 -12.15 -21.73 8.50
C THR A 112 -10.64 -21.56 8.53
N ILE A 113 -10.08 -21.18 7.39
CA ILE A 113 -8.65 -20.93 7.21
C ILE A 113 -8.47 -19.43 7.03
N THR A 114 -7.71 -18.81 7.91
CA THR A 114 -7.32 -17.39 7.79
C THR A 114 -5.91 -17.30 7.23
N CYS A 115 -5.71 -16.34 6.34
CA CYS A 115 -4.44 -16.10 5.67
C CYS A 115 -4.12 -14.60 5.66
N GLU A 116 -2.83 -14.30 5.68
CA GLU A 116 -2.27 -12.98 5.40
C GLU A 116 -1.35 -13.08 4.19
N ASP A 117 -1.18 -12.00 3.45
CA ASP A 117 -0.31 -11.99 2.27
C ASP A 117 1.18 -12.18 2.62
N LEU A 118 2.05 -11.95 1.64
CA LEU A 118 3.50 -12.06 1.78
C LEU A 118 4.07 -11.18 2.91
N MET A 119 3.37 -10.14 3.34
CA MET A 119 3.79 -9.28 4.44
C MET A 119 3.87 -10.03 5.78
N TYR A 120 3.17 -11.15 5.93
CA TYR A 120 3.28 -12.01 7.10
C TYR A 120 4.75 -12.41 7.39
N ALA A 121 5.56 -12.65 6.35
CA ALA A 121 6.98 -12.98 6.54
C ALA A 121 7.75 -11.86 7.25
N PHE A 122 7.41 -10.60 6.99
CA PHE A 122 8.04 -9.43 7.62
C PHE A 122 7.63 -9.24 9.09
N LYS A 123 6.57 -9.92 9.54
CA LYS A 123 6.22 -10.02 10.97
C LYS A 123 7.15 -10.97 11.73
N LYS A 124 8.00 -11.72 11.05
CA LYS A 124 8.97 -12.65 11.65
C LYS A 124 10.42 -12.17 11.50
N ILE A 125 10.66 -11.18 10.64
CA ILE A 125 11.99 -10.62 10.41
C ILE A 125 12.19 -9.41 11.30
N LYS A 126 13.24 -9.43 12.12
CA LYS A 126 13.62 -8.28 12.94
C LYS A 126 14.12 -7.13 12.09
N ALA A 127 13.81 -5.90 12.50
CA ALA A 127 14.29 -4.70 11.83
C ALA A 127 15.78 -4.43 12.09
N VAL A 128 16.32 -4.95 13.19
CA VAL A 128 17.70 -4.74 13.67
C VAL A 128 18.27 -6.11 14.01
N ASP A 129 19.53 -6.36 13.65
CA ASP A 129 20.18 -7.65 13.92
C ASP A 129 20.57 -7.75 15.40
N ASN A 130 20.39 -8.94 15.96
CA ASN A 130 20.72 -9.28 17.32
C ASN A 130 22.20 -9.60 17.54
N THR A 131 22.93 -9.99 16.49
CA THR A 131 24.31 -10.53 16.61
C THR A 131 25.34 -9.42 16.76
N ASP A 132 25.14 -8.27 16.11
CA ASP A 132 26.13 -7.17 16.08
C ASP A 132 25.50 -5.82 16.42
N ALA A 133 24.86 -5.76 17.59
CA ALA A 133 24.17 -4.59 18.14
C ALA A 133 25.00 -3.28 18.17
N GLN A 134 26.32 -3.38 18.06
CA GLN A 134 27.25 -2.24 18.00
C GLN A 134 28.31 -2.45 16.91
N ASP A 135 27.92 -2.94 15.73
CA ASP A 135 28.84 -2.93 14.59
C ASP A 135 29.20 -1.49 14.23
N LYS A 136 30.46 -1.12 14.43
CA LYS A 136 31.00 0.20 14.07
C LYS A 136 30.88 0.50 12.57
N ASN A 137 30.71 -0.53 11.72
CA ASN A 137 30.52 -0.41 10.28
C ASN A 137 29.03 -0.36 9.87
N ASP A 138 28.10 -0.60 10.80
CA ASP A 138 26.67 -0.46 10.58
C ASP A 138 26.06 0.61 11.49
N ALA A 139 26.24 1.88 11.11
CA ALA A 139 25.62 3.03 11.77
C ALA A 139 24.07 3.00 11.77
N LEU A 140 23.45 2.10 11.00
CA LEU A 140 22.00 1.86 10.98
C LEU A 140 21.60 0.64 11.84
N ASN A 141 22.56 -0.08 12.41
CA ASN A 141 22.39 -1.12 13.44
C ASN A 141 22.78 -0.59 14.82
N VAL A 142 22.62 0.71 15.05
CA VAL A 142 22.96 1.31 16.35
C VAL A 142 21.87 0.90 17.35
N VAL A 143 22.20 -0.12 18.15
CA VAL A 143 21.43 -0.48 19.32
C VAL A 143 21.76 0.52 20.41
N ALA A 144 20.77 1.35 20.67
CA ALA A 144 20.59 2.07 21.91
C ALA A 144 21.04 1.22 23.12
N THR A 145 22.05 1.69 23.89
CA THR A 145 22.56 1.00 25.10
C THR A 145 21.54 0.96 26.25
N ASN A 146 20.43 1.68 26.12
CA ASN A 146 19.22 1.63 26.95
C ASN A 146 18.01 1.46 26.03
N PRO A 147 16.82 1.02 26.48
CA PRO A 147 15.65 0.74 25.62
C PRO A 147 15.08 1.93 24.82
N THR A 148 15.76 3.08 24.84
CA THR A 148 15.50 4.26 24.01
C THR A 148 16.83 4.95 23.70
N THR A 149 17.28 4.92 22.45
CA THR A 149 18.28 5.88 21.93
C THR A 149 18.03 6.06 20.43
N ASN A 150 18.16 7.30 19.97
CA ASN A 150 17.76 7.79 18.66
C ASN A 150 18.69 7.28 17.53
N VAL A 151 18.14 6.81 16.41
CA VAL A 151 18.91 6.73 15.16
C VAL A 151 18.98 8.15 14.60
N GLU A 152 20.14 8.81 14.78
CA GLU A 152 20.39 10.14 14.23
C GLU A 152 20.32 10.13 12.70
N ASN A 153 19.60 11.09 12.10
CA ASN A 153 19.42 11.19 10.64
C ASN A 153 18.85 9.93 9.98
N PHE A 154 17.83 9.30 10.58
CA PHE A 154 17.18 8.13 10.00
C PHE A 154 16.62 8.46 8.61
N ASN A 155 17.28 7.95 7.58
CA ASN A 155 16.77 7.91 6.22
C ASN A 155 16.09 6.55 6.01
N PRO A 156 14.75 6.50 5.89
CA PRO A 156 14.05 5.22 5.77
C PRO A 156 14.45 4.45 4.52
N LYS A 157 14.85 5.12 3.42
CA LYS A 157 15.25 4.41 2.20
C LYS A 157 16.55 3.67 2.39
N THR A 158 17.60 4.32 2.90
CA THR A 158 18.88 3.64 3.13
C THR A 158 18.75 2.52 4.17
N PHE A 159 17.97 2.75 5.23
CA PHE A 159 17.68 1.72 6.22
C PHE A 159 16.97 0.51 5.62
N LEU A 160 15.87 0.73 4.90
CA LEU A 160 15.07 -0.35 4.33
C LEU A 160 15.81 -1.07 3.20
N GLU A 161 16.54 -0.36 2.35
CA GLU A 161 17.41 -0.97 1.35
C GLU A 161 18.43 -1.91 2.00
N LYS A 162 19.10 -1.47 3.07
CA LYS A 162 20.09 -2.30 3.77
C LYS A 162 19.47 -3.54 4.42
N ARG A 163 18.29 -3.42 5.04
CA ARG A 163 17.64 -4.52 5.77
C ARG A 163 16.87 -5.48 4.87
N ILE A 164 16.37 -5.02 3.72
CA ILE A 164 15.55 -5.82 2.79
C ILE A 164 16.41 -6.45 1.69
N LYS A 165 17.47 -5.80 1.21
CA LYS A 165 18.34 -6.34 0.15
C LYS A 165 18.87 -7.76 0.42
N PRO A 166 19.28 -8.12 1.66
CA PRO A 166 19.71 -9.48 1.98
C PRO A 166 18.62 -10.55 1.80
N LEU A 167 17.35 -10.15 1.77
CA LEU A 167 16.21 -11.05 1.60
C LEU A 167 15.96 -11.43 0.13
N ASN A 168 16.67 -10.82 -0.82
CA ASN A 168 16.64 -11.12 -2.26
C ASN A 168 15.21 -11.14 -2.87
N LEU A 169 14.38 -10.16 -2.48
CA LEU A 169 13.02 -9.98 -3.01
C LEU A 169 12.91 -8.77 -3.93
N PRO A 170 12.02 -8.81 -4.94
CA PRO A 170 11.72 -7.63 -5.76
C PRO A 170 11.24 -6.47 -4.90
N LEU A 171 11.97 -5.36 -4.94
CA LEU A 171 11.77 -4.19 -4.09
C LEU A 171 11.69 -2.93 -4.95
N LYS A 172 10.69 -2.10 -4.67
CA LYS A 172 10.55 -0.76 -5.23
C LYS A 172 10.37 0.26 -4.13
N ILE A 173 11.36 1.13 -3.97
CA ILE A 173 11.30 2.24 -3.03
C ILE A 173 11.12 3.52 -3.84
N ASP A 174 9.85 3.90 -4.00
CA ASP A 174 9.41 5.12 -4.71
C ASP A 174 9.15 6.26 -3.73
N ALA A 175 9.89 6.29 -2.63
CA ALA A 175 9.85 7.37 -1.66
C ALA A 175 11.24 7.67 -1.13
N LEU A 176 11.33 8.84 -0.49
CA LEU A 176 12.34 9.18 0.53
C LEU A 176 13.64 9.79 -0.01
N ASP A 177 13.56 11.07 -0.39
CA ASP A 177 14.63 12.03 -0.03
C ASP A 177 14.20 12.84 1.22
N GLU A 178 13.30 12.29 2.03
CA GLU A 178 12.78 12.93 3.24
C GLU A 178 13.50 12.37 4.48
N ASN A 179 14.28 13.22 5.16
CA ASN A 179 14.81 12.92 6.48
C ASN A 179 13.65 13.03 7.50
N LEU A 180 13.26 11.90 8.09
CA LEU A 180 12.16 11.84 9.07
C LEU A 180 12.62 12.19 10.50
N GLY A 181 13.86 12.66 10.63
CA GLY A 181 14.55 12.88 11.90
C GLY A 181 14.85 11.59 12.63
N ASN A 182 14.97 11.71 13.94
CA ASN A 182 15.22 10.57 14.81
C ASN A 182 14.03 9.59 14.82
N LEU A 183 14.27 8.34 14.42
CA LEU A 183 13.31 7.25 14.54
C LEU A 183 13.86 6.18 15.48
N MET A 184 13.14 5.89 16.56
CA MET A 184 13.53 4.86 17.51
C MET A 184 13.05 3.49 17.02
N ILE A 185 13.99 2.57 16.79
CA ILE A 185 13.70 1.18 16.47
C ILE A 185 14.25 0.29 17.59
N ASN A 186 13.38 -0.48 18.23
CA ASN A 186 13.73 -1.37 19.32
C ASN A 186 14.23 -2.73 18.79
N ARG A 187 15.09 -3.41 19.55
CA ARG A 187 15.65 -4.75 19.20
C ARG A 187 14.59 -5.83 18.95
N GLY A 188 13.44 -5.72 19.60
CA GLY A 188 12.32 -6.64 19.42
C GLY A 188 11.44 -6.32 18.22
N GLN A 189 11.60 -5.14 17.60
CA GLN A 189 10.71 -4.73 16.54
C GLN A 189 10.98 -5.46 15.23
N THR A 190 9.90 -5.84 14.58
CA THR A 190 9.92 -6.50 13.27
C THR A 190 9.90 -5.45 12.16
N LEU A 191 10.31 -5.84 10.95
CA LEU A 191 10.19 -4.96 9.78
C LEU A 191 8.73 -4.54 9.55
N ALA A 192 7.76 -5.44 9.76
CA ALA A 192 6.34 -5.09 9.67
C ALA A 192 5.94 -3.98 10.66
N GLN A 193 6.45 -4.01 11.90
CA GLN A 193 6.17 -2.95 12.87
C GLN A 193 6.81 -1.61 12.46
N VAL A 194 8.00 -1.63 11.87
CA VAL A 194 8.61 -0.42 11.29
C VAL A 194 7.76 0.12 10.13
N PHE A 195 7.22 -0.75 9.26
CA PHE A 195 6.32 -0.32 8.20
C PHE A 195 5.04 0.35 8.71
N GLU A 196 4.42 -0.16 9.79
CA GLU A 196 3.28 0.54 10.42
C GLU A 196 3.68 1.91 10.98
N MET A 197 4.84 2.02 11.63
CA MET A 197 5.34 3.32 12.13
C MET A 197 5.56 4.33 10.98
N LEU A 198 6.04 3.86 9.83
CA LEU A 198 6.24 4.69 8.64
C LEU A 198 4.90 5.11 8.00
N LYS A 199 3.86 4.28 8.10
CA LYS A 199 2.52 4.61 7.63
C LYS A 199 1.92 5.79 8.39
N ASP A 200 2.18 5.94 9.69
CA ASP A 200 1.78 7.13 10.46
C ASP A 200 2.46 8.43 9.98
N LYS A 201 3.63 8.28 9.34
CA LYS A 201 4.37 9.35 8.65
C LYS A 201 3.98 9.47 7.18
N GLY A 202 2.96 8.70 6.75
CA GLY A 202 2.38 8.69 5.41
C GLY A 202 3.23 7.99 4.36
N ILE A 203 4.07 7.03 4.78
CA ILE A 203 4.83 6.16 3.89
C ILE A 203 4.16 4.78 3.94
N TYR A 204 3.55 4.40 2.84
CA TYR A 204 2.82 3.15 2.71
C TYR A 204 3.75 2.04 2.23
N THR A 205 3.56 0.85 2.78
CA THR A 205 4.26 -0.36 2.37
C THR A 205 3.24 -1.42 2.05
N TYR A 206 3.30 -1.99 0.84
CA TYR A 206 2.37 -3.03 0.39
C TYR A 206 2.99 -3.86 -0.74
N PHE A 207 2.47 -5.07 -0.94
CA PHE A 207 2.83 -5.88 -2.11
C PHE A 207 1.97 -5.50 -3.31
N LYS A 208 2.61 -5.38 -4.47
CA LYS A 208 1.95 -5.14 -5.74
C LYS A 208 2.42 -6.14 -6.79
N MET A 209 1.49 -6.70 -7.55
CA MET A 209 1.85 -7.59 -8.66
C MET A 209 2.35 -6.77 -9.86
N GLU A 210 3.57 -7.03 -10.31
CA GLU A 210 4.19 -6.47 -11.52
C GLU A 210 4.78 -7.61 -12.35
N GLU A 211 4.54 -7.64 -13.67
CA GLU A 211 5.07 -8.69 -14.57
C GLU A 211 4.91 -10.14 -14.04
N ALA A 212 3.76 -10.41 -13.41
CA ALA A 212 3.37 -11.70 -12.79
C ALA A 212 4.09 -12.11 -11.49
N GLN A 213 4.89 -11.22 -10.89
CA GLN A 213 5.52 -11.43 -9.57
C GLN A 213 5.11 -10.36 -8.55
N PRO A 214 5.07 -10.70 -7.25
CA PRO A 214 4.84 -9.72 -6.20
C PRO A 214 6.09 -8.87 -5.96
N VAL A 215 5.93 -7.56 -5.98
CA VAL A 215 6.96 -6.56 -5.69
C VAL A 215 6.60 -5.82 -4.41
N LEU A 216 7.51 -5.79 -3.44
CA LEU A 216 7.35 -4.99 -2.24
C LEU A 216 7.51 -3.51 -2.61
N THR A 217 6.44 -2.74 -2.49
CA THR A 217 6.41 -1.31 -2.82
C THR A 217 6.38 -0.49 -1.55
N ILE A 218 7.29 0.48 -1.44
CA ILE A 218 7.37 1.44 -0.34
C ILE A 218 7.29 2.84 -0.94
N THR A 219 6.25 3.61 -0.62
CA THR A 219 6.00 4.90 -1.26
C THR A 219 5.20 5.88 -0.38
N ASN A 220 5.49 7.18 -0.50
CA ASN A 220 4.68 8.27 0.07
C ASN A 220 3.59 8.75 -0.91
N ASN A 221 3.55 8.18 -2.12
CA ASN A 221 2.62 8.50 -3.18
C ASN A 221 1.96 7.22 -3.76
N PRO A 222 1.24 6.42 -2.94
CA PRO A 222 0.63 5.17 -3.41
C PRO A 222 -0.40 5.40 -4.53
N GLN A 223 -1.00 6.60 -4.54
CA GLN A 223 -1.94 7.03 -5.55
C GLN A 223 -1.29 7.62 -6.82
N LYS A 224 0.04 7.58 -6.94
CA LYS A 224 0.80 8.02 -8.13
C LYS A 224 0.37 9.39 -8.65
N HIS A 225 0.18 10.36 -7.76
CA HIS A 225 -0.03 11.75 -8.11
C HIS A 225 1.10 12.24 -9.01
N THR A 226 0.75 12.89 -10.11
CA THR A 226 1.73 13.48 -11.02
C THR A 226 2.19 14.84 -10.48
N THR A 227 3.35 15.31 -10.96
CA THR A 227 3.84 16.65 -10.65
C THR A 227 2.82 17.74 -11.05
N GLY A 228 2.14 17.55 -12.19
CA GLY A 228 1.11 18.49 -12.66
C GLY A 228 -0.11 18.53 -11.75
N GLU A 229 -0.55 17.37 -11.24
CA GLU A 229 -1.65 17.28 -10.28
C GLU A 229 -1.29 17.98 -8.96
N LEU A 230 -0.08 17.74 -8.43
CA LEU A 230 0.41 18.38 -7.20
C LEU A 230 0.51 19.91 -7.36
N SER A 231 1.12 20.38 -8.45
CA SER A 231 1.25 21.82 -8.75
C SER A 231 -0.12 22.49 -8.81
N SER A 232 -1.04 21.90 -9.58
CA SER A 232 -2.40 22.45 -9.74
C SER A 232 -3.18 22.47 -8.43
N PHE A 233 -2.98 21.47 -7.57
CA PHE A 233 -3.58 21.44 -6.24
C PHE A 233 -3.03 22.55 -5.34
N ILE A 234 -1.71 22.74 -5.33
CA ILE A 234 -1.05 23.82 -4.57
C ILE A 234 -1.60 25.17 -5.00
N ASP A 235 -1.69 25.44 -6.30
CA ASP A 235 -2.18 26.73 -6.83
C ASP A 235 -3.60 27.06 -6.38
N ARG A 236 -4.48 26.07 -6.28
CA ARG A 236 -5.88 26.24 -5.84
C ARG A 236 -6.04 26.39 -4.33
N ASN A 237 -5.17 25.74 -3.55
CA ASN A 237 -5.28 25.62 -2.09
C ASN A 237 -4.20 26.42 -1.35
N PHE A 238 -3.60 27.38 -2.03
CA PHE A 238 -2.54 28.21 -1.48
C PHE A 238 -3.07 29.15 -0.40
N ILE A 239 -2.59 28.99 0.83
CA ILE A 239 -2.84 29.94 1.93
C ILE A 239 -1.71 30.96 1.94
N GLN A 240 -2.03 32.24 1.81
CA GLN A 240 -1.03 33.29 1.92
C GLN A 240 -0.45 33.34 3.34
N SER A 241 0.86 33.10 3.47
CA SER A 241 1.61 33.26 4.73
C SER A 241 2.10 34.71 4.90
N PRO A 242 2.24 35.24 6.14
CA PRO A 242 2.80 36.57 6.40
C PRO A 242 4.20 36.82 5.81
N LEU A 243 4.99 35.76 5.55
CA LEU A 243 6.30 35.84 4.88
C LEU A 243 6.19 35.95 3.33
N ALA A 244 4.98 35.94 2.75
CA ALA A 244 4.75 35.51 1.37
C ALA A 244 4.02 36.51 0.44
N GLY A 245 4.07 37.82 0.71
CA GLY A 245 3.21 38.78 0.03
C GLY A 245 3.40 38.98 -1.49
N ALA A 246 4.58 38.72 -2.07
CA ALA A 246 4.78 38.95 -3.53
C ALA A 246 5.89 38.12 -4.19
N ILE A 247 6.94 37.74 -3.44
CA ILE A 247 8.12 37.06 -3.98
C ILE A 247 7.88 35.53 -4.14
N VAL A 248 6.89 34.99 -3.42
CA VAL A 248 6.72 33.54 -3.21
C VAL A 248 6.10 32.81 -4.40
N LYS A 249 5.19 33.41 -5.18
CA LYS A 249 4.60 32.71 -6.35
C LYS A 249 5.64 32.41 -7.44
N LYS A 250 6.55 33.36 -7.70
CA LYS A 250 7.66 33.18 -8.65
C LYS A 250 8.68 32.13 -8.15
N LEU A 251 8.97 32.13 -6.85
CA LEU A 251 9.91 31.21 -6.22
C LEU A 251 9.34 29.78 -6.07
N ILE A 252 8.05 29.63 -5.74
CA ILE A 252 7.34 28.33 -5.77
C ILE A 252 7.35 27.77 -7.19
N ASN A 253 7.09 28.59 -8.20
CA ASN A 253 7.15 28.15 -9.60
C ASN A 253 8.57 27.70 -10.01
N GLN A 254 9.62 28.39 -9.54
CA GLN A 254 11.01 27.97 -9.75
C GLN A 254 11.35 26.67 -9.01
N GLY A 255 10.87 26.51 -7.77
CA GLY A 255 10.98 25.26 -7.01
C GLY A 255 10.29 24.09 -7.71
N LEU A 256 9.04 24.28 -8.14
CA LEU A 256 8.25 23.31 -8.92
C LEU A 256 8.96 22.91 -10.23
N GLN A 257 9.62 23.84 -10.92
CA GLN A 257 10.44 23.53 -12.10
C GLN A 257 11.64 22.64 -11.76
N LEU A 258 12.40 22.96 -10.71
CA LEU A 258 13.51 22.11 -10.24
C LEU A 258 13.02 20.70 -9.84
N LEU A 259 11.83 20.63 -9.23
CA LEU A 259 11.23 19.39 -8.75
C LEU A 259 10.61 18.55 -9.87
N SER A 260 10.10 19.17 -10.94
CA SER A 260 9.70 18.45 -12.15
C SER A 260 10.87 17.64 -12.73
N SER A 261 12.12 18.13 -12.60
CA SER A 261 13.31 17.42 -13.06
C SER A 261 13.69 16.21 -12.19
N GLN A 262 13.37 16.23 -10.88
CA GLN A 262 13.61 15.11 -9.96
C GLN A 262 12.50 14.06 -9.99
N LEU A 263 11.23 14.49 -10.04
CA LEU A 263 10.05 13.62 -10.20
C LEU A 263 10.03 12.93 -11.57
N ASN A 264 10.43 13.62 -12.66
CA ASN A 264 10.50 12.99 -13.99
C ASN A 264 11.55 11.86 -14.07
N LYS A 265 12.63 11.91 -13.27
CA LYS A 265 13.61 10.80 -13.17
C LYS A 265 13.03 9.57 -12.47
N THR A 266 12.21 9.77 -11.43
CA THR A 266 11.51 8.67 -10.72
C THR A 266 10.37 8.09 -11.55
N ILE A 267 9.68 8.90 -12.35
CA ILE A 267 8.63 8.46 -13.28
C ILE A 267 9.24 7.64 -14.44
N GLN A 268 10.42 8.01 -14.96
CA GLN A 268 11.11 7.25 -16.00
C GLN A 268 11.66 5.89 -15.51
N ALA A 269 12.08 5.78 -14.25
CA ALA A 269 12.48 4.51 -13.64
C ALA A 269 11.28 3.55 -13.40
N ALA A 270 10.05 4.05 -13.49
CA ALA A 270 8.81 3.31 -13.30
C ALA A 270 8.17 2.83 -14.61
N SER A 271 8.92 2.75 -15.71
CA SER A 271 8.46 2.19 -16.99
C SER A 271 8.34 0.65 -16.98
N GLY A 272 7.97 0.06 -15.84
CA GLY A 272 7.43 -1.29 -15.82
C GLY A 272 5.99 -1.20 -16.35
N ASN A 273 5.76 -1.77 -17.52
CA ASN A 273 4.49 -1.72 -18.24
C ASN A 273 3.30 -1.99 -17.33
N PHE A 274 2.60 -0.93 -16.94
CA PHE A 274 1.41 -1.02 -16.11
C PHE A 274 0.25 -1.62 -16.93
N LEU A 275 0.05 -2.93 -16.79
CA LEU A 275 -1.17 -3.63 -17.19
C LEU A 275 -2.20 -3.53 -16.05
N GLY A 276 -2.91 -2.40 -15.93
CA GLY A 276 -3.82 -2.18 -14.79
C GLY A 276 -4.95 -1.19 -15.07
N LYS A 277 -5.52 -1.21 -16.27
CA LYS A 277 -6.70 -0.42 -16.63
C LYS A 277 -7.90 -1.35 -16.82
N ALA A 278 -8.97 -1.16 -16.06
CA ALA A 278 -10.22 -1.90 -16.23
C ALA A 278 -11.37 -0.95 -16.56
N ARG A 279 -12.29 -1.36 -17.42
CA ARG A 279 -13.46 -0.55 -17.81
C ARG A 279 -14.72 -1.18 -17.22
N PHE A 280 -15.54 -0.36 -16.56
CA PHE A 280 -16.83 -0.76 -16.02
C PHE A 280 -17.92 0.14 -16.56
N ARG A 281 -18.94 -0.50 -17.14
CA ARG A 281 -20.16 0.16 -17.59
C ARG A 281 -21.28 -0.06 -16.58
N PHE A 282 -21.92 1.02 -16.17
CA PHE A 282 -23.13 0.96 -15.36
C PHE A 282 -24.22 0.19 -16.14
N ARG A 283 -24.97 -0.67 -15.43
CA ARG A 283 -26.00 -1.56 -16.01
C ARG A 283 -25.48 -2.74 -16.85
N TYR A 284 -24.17 -2.88 -17.00
CA TYR A 284 -23.54 -4.04 -17.65
C TYR A 284 -22.64 -4.79 -16.68
N ASN A 285 -21.62 -4.12 -16.14
CA ASN A 285 -20.65 -4.74 -15.22
C ASN A 285 -21.00 -4.51 -13.75
N ILE A 286 -21.66 -3.38 -13.45
CA ILE A 286 -21.97 -2.92 -12.08
C ILE A 286 -23.34 -3.45 -11.66
N ILE A 287 -23.35 -4.23 -10.58
CA ILE A 287 -24.52 -4.86 -9.96
C ILE A 287 -25.16 -3.91 -8.93
N GLU A 288 -24.32 -3.26 -8.12
CA GLU A 288 -24.75 -2.34 -7.06
C GLU A 288 -23.83 -1.12 -7.08
N ASP A 289 -24.40 0.07 -6.94
CA ASP A 289 -23.69 1.35 -6.92
C ASP A 289 -23.94 2.05 -5.57
N LYS A 290 -22.85 2.34 -4.84
CA LYS A 290 -22.82 3.11 -3.60
C LYS A 290 -21.80 4.24 -3.68
N LEU A 291 -21.58 4.79 -4.88
CA LEU A 291 -20.65 5.89 -5.09
C LEU A 291 -21.31 7.25 -4.83
N VAL A 292 -20.63 8.07 -4.04
CA VAL A 292 -21.03 9.44 -3.71
C VAL A 292 -19.96 10.41 -4.22
N VAL A 293 -20.37 11.41 -5.01
CA VAL A 293 -19.46 12.42 -5.53
C VAL A 293 -18.86 13.20 -4.36
N VAL A 294 -17.53 13.34 -4.34
CA VAL A 294 -16.83 14.19 -3.39
C VAL A 294 -15.96 15.17 -4.14
N LYS A 295 -16.02 16.43 -3.71
CA LYS A 295 -15.29 17.54 -4.31
C LYS A 295 -14.33 18.13 -3.30
N GLU A 296 -13.15 18.49 -3.77
CA GLU A 296 -12.10 19.16 -2.97
C GLU A 296 -12.65 20.35 -2.16
N SER A 297 -13.54 21.15 -2.77
CA SER A 297 -14.15 22.34 -2.16
C SER A 297 -15.16 22.05 -1.04
N THR A 298 -15.61 20.81 -0.87
CA THR A 298 -16.58 20.44 0.17
C THR A 298 -15.94 20.19 1.53
N LYS A 299 -14.62 20.01 1.57
CA LYS A 299 -13.86 19.80 2.81
C LYS A 299 -13.22 21.13 3.19
N ASN A 300 -13.50 21.62 4.40
CA ASN A 300 -12.88 22.82 4.95
C ASN A 300 -11.72 22.43 5.87
N THR A 301 -10.56 22.15 5.29
CA THR A 301 -9.40 21.57 5.98
C THR A 301 -8.10 22.22 5.54
N ARG A 302 -7.11 22.22 6.44
CA ARG A 302 -5.72 22.58 6.13
C ARG A 302 -4.74 21.58 6.71
N THR A 303 -3.61 21.46 6.05
CA THR A 303 -2.46 20.66 6.49
C THR A 303 -1.29 21.58 6.75
N ARG A 304 -0.61 21.36 7.87
CA ARG A 304 0.62 22.08 8.22
C ARG A 304 1.81 21.15 8.10
N VAL A 305 2.90 21.65 7.53
CA VAL A 305 4.16 20.92 7.46
C VAL A 305 5.27 21.82 8.00
N GLU A 306 6.07 21.28 8.90
CA GLU A 306 7.18 21.95 9.55
C GLU A 306 8.49 21.21 9.27
N LYS A 307 9.58 21.95 9.06
CA LYS A 307 10.95 21.40 9.00
C LYS A 307 11.84 22.13 9.98
N TYR A 308 12.39 21.36 10.91
CA TYR A 308 13.39 21.82 11.89
C TYR A 308 14.81 21.59 11.37
N PHE A 309 15.75 22.39 11.86
CA PHE A 309 17.16 22.35 11.47
C PHE A 309 18.04 22.29 12.71
N LYS A 310 19.24 21.73 12.58
CA LYS A 310 20.18 21.51 13.69
C LYS A 310 20.40 22.74 14.56
N ASN A 311 20.50 23.92 13.95
CA ASN A 311 20.78 25.18 14.64
C ASN A 311 19.53 26.04 14.91
N SER A 312 18.30 25.52 14.74
CA SER A 312 17.08 26.30 14.90
C SER A 312 15.91 25.53 15.52
N ASN A 313 15.41 26.05 16.64
CA ASN A 313 14.16 25.61 17.27
C ASN A 313 12.91 26.25 16.63
N THR A 314 13.09 27.20 15.70
CA THR A 314 12.00 27.75 14.91
C THR A 314 11.99 27.06 13.54
N PRO A 315 10.90 26.36 13.16
CA PRO A 315 10.86 25.64 11.90
C PRO A 315 10.62 26.59 10.73
N ILE A 316 11.06 26.16 9.55
CA ILE A 316 10.42 26.63 8.31
C ILE A 316 9.12 25.83 8.19
N TYR A 317 7.99 26.53 8.05
CA TYR A 317 6.69 25.87 7.95
C TYR A 317 5.83 26.47 6.85
N ILE A 318 4.90 25.66 6.36
CA ILE A 318 3.84 26.07 5.44
C ILE A 318 2.50 25.50 5.88
N GLU A 319 1.43 26.14 5.45
CA GLU A 319 0.08 25.62 5.54
C GLU A 319 -0.55 25.60 4.14
N LEU A 320 -1.26 24.52 3.83
CA LEU A 320 -1.93 24.32 2.54
C LEU A 320 -3.36 23.82 2.78
N GLY A 321 -4.33 24.38 2.05
CA GLY A 321 -5.76 24.10 2.22
C GLY A 321 -6.57 25.38 2.35
N ASP A 322 -7.58 25.37 3.24
CA ASP A 322 -8.42 26.53 3.49
C ASP A 322 -7.88 27.36 4.67
N PRO A 323 -7.80 28.71 4.57
CA PRO A 323 -7.25 29.56 5.63
C PRO A 323 -7.90 29.37 7.02
N ASN A 324 -9.20 29.08 7.04
CA ASN A 324 -9.99 28.83 8.26
C ASN A 324 -10.44 27.36 8.37
N GLY A 325 -9.79 26.46 7.62
CA GLY A 325 -10.08 25.04 7.67
C GLY A 325 -9.62 24.40 8.96
N GLN A 326 -10.26 23.28 9.31
CA GLN A 326 -9.80 22.43 10.40
C GLN A 326 -8.37 21.96 10.09
N LEU A 327 -7.44 22.18 11.03
CA LEU A 327 -6.11 21.62 10.93
C LEU A 327 -6.18 20.10 11.11
N VAL A 328 -5.94 19.34 10.04
CA VAL A 328 -6.06 17.87 10.05
C VAL A 328 -4.91 17.24 10.81
N LYS A 329 -3.68 17.66 10.47
CA LYS A 329 -2.44 17.17 11.08
C LYS A 329 -1.31 18.16 10.83
N THR A 330 -0.41 18.26 11.80
CA THR A 330 0.92 18.86 11.63
C THR A 330 1.91 17.74 11.33
N HIS A 331 2.54 17.79 10.16
CA HIS A 331 3.61 16.89 9.80
C HIS A 331 4.96 17.54 10.09
N VAL A 332 5.82 16.83 10.82
CA VAL A 332 7.11 17.35 11.26
C VAL A 332 8.24 16.59 10.57
N LEU A 333 9.12 17.34 9.92
CA LEU A 333 10.35 16.89 9.27
C LEU A 333 11.55 17.48 10.00
N HIS A 334 12.72 16.84 9.87
CA HIS A 334 13.95 17.31 10.52
C HIS A 334 15.12 17.27 9.54
N SER A 335 16.03 18.22 9.69
CA SER A 335 17.37 18.19 9.11
C SER A 335 18.38 18.28 10.24
N ASP A 336 18.76 17.14 10.80
CA ASP A 336 19.63 17.09 11.98
C ASP A 336 21.12 17.32 11.64
N SER A 337 21.47 17.33 10.35
CA SER A 337 22.82 17.56 9.84
C SER A 337 23.04 18.95 9.24
N GLU A 338 21.98 19.63 8.80
CA GLU A 338 22.08 20.93 8.10
C GLU A 338 21.74 22.09 9.03
N ASP A 339 22.56 23.14 8.95
CA ASP A 339 22.31 24.43 9.59
C ASP A 339 21.55 25.35 8.64
N LEU A 340 20.61 26.13 9.18
CA LEU A 340 20.08 27.29 8.47
C LEU A 340 21.19 28.34 8.29
N PRO A 341 21.42 28.83 7.06
CA PRO A 341 22.42 29.87 6.84
C PRO A 341 22.10 31.13 7.65
N LYS A 342 23.14 31.77 8.20
CA LYS A 342 22.97 33.03 8.95
C LYS A 342 22.94 34.25 8.04
N ASP A 343 23.57 34.17 6.86
CA ASP A 343 23.59 35.27 5.91
C ASP A 343 22.24 35.40 5.18
N ALA A 344 21.79 36.63 4.97
CA ALA A 344 20.44 36.90 4.49
C ALA A 344 20.17 36.32 3.08
N VAL A 345 21.18 36.29 2.20
CA VAL A 345 21.02 35.84 0.82
C VAL A 345 20.86 34.32 0.77
N ASN A 346 21.76 33.57 1.41
CA ASN A 346 21.67 32.12 1.45
C ASN A 346 20.51 31.66 2.31
N PHE A 347 20.18 32.35 3.41
CA PHE A 347 19.00 32.05 4.21
C PHE A 347 17.74 32.12 3.36
N LYS A 348 17.59 33.17 2.55
CA LYS A 348 16.46 33.33 1.62
C LYS A 348 16.42 32.23 0.56
N ASN A 349 17.57 31.88 -0.03
CA ASN A 349 17.67 30.83 -1.05
C ASN A 349 17.33 29.44 -0.46
N THR A 350 17.91 29.09 0.69
CA THR A 350 17.63 27.83 1.40
C THR A 350 16.17 27.77 1.83
N THR A 351 15.64 28.84 2.42
CA THR A 351 14.23 28.91 2.83
C THR A 351 13.30 28.71 1.66
N THR A 352 13.62 29.28 0.50
CA THR A 352 12.84 29.10 -0.73
C THR A 352 12.82 27.64 -1.18
N LYS A 353 13.99 27.00 -1.24
CA LYS A 353 14.12 25.60 -1.65
C LYS A 353 13.32 24.69 -0.71
N VAL A 354 13.54 24.84 0.60
CA VAL A 354 12.86 24.07 1.64
C VAL A 354 11.34 24.27 1.56
N THR A 355 10.87 25.52 1.48
CA THR A 355 9.44 25.83 1.36
C THR A 355 8.80 25.11 0.17
N SER A 356 9.51 25.01 -0.96
CA SER A 356 9.03 24.31 -2.16
C SER A 356 8.91 22.79 -1.93
N GLU A 357 9.84 22.19 -1.20
CA GLU A 357 9.78 20.78 -0.76
C GLU A 357 8.57 20.56 0.17
N LEU A 358 8.36 21.46 1.14
CA LEU A 358 7.25 21.36 2.09
C LEU A 358 5.88 21.45 1.42
N TYR A 359 5.72 22.30 0.40
CA TYR A 359 4.46 22.38 -0.34
C TYR A 359 4.11 21.09 -1.08
N GLN A 360 5.09 20.31 -1.55
CA GLN A 360 4.82 19.02 -2.19
C GLN A 360 4.41 17.96 -1.18
N TYR A 361 5.16 17.88 -0.08
CA TYR A 361 4.78 17.01 1.01
C TYR A 361 3.36 17.36 1.48
N ALA A 362 3.09 18.64 1.71
CA ALA A 362 1.77 19.12 2.10
C ALA A 362 0.70 18.81 1.06
N ALA A 363 0.99 18.94 -0.24
CA ALA A 363 0.04 18.60 -1.30
C ALA A 363 -0.33 17.12 -1.26
N LEU A 364 0.66 16.22 -1.15
CA LEU A 364 0.40 14.78 -1.03
C LEU A 364 -0.50 14.46 0.17
N ARG A 365 -0.27 15.09 1.33
CA ARG A 365 -1.08 14.89 2.54
C ARG A 365 -2.45 15.55 2.46
N ALA A 366 -2.51 16.78 1.97
CA ALA A 366 -3.74 17.55 1.87
C ALA A 366 -4.70 16.93 0.85
N MET A 367 -4.20 16.36 -0.26
CA MET A 367 -5.01 15.65 -1.25
C MET A 367 -5.70 14.41 -0.68
N GLU A 368 -5.11 13.73 0.31
CA GLU A 368 -5.78 12.63 1.03
C GLU A 368 -6.98 13.15 1.84
N SER A 369 -6.87 14.34 2.43
CA SER A 369 -7.93 14.96 3.25
C SER A 369 -8.97 15.74 2.44
N LYS A 370 -8.63 16.15 1.21
CA LYS A 370 -9.48 16.90 0.28
C LYS A 370 -9.65 16.12 -1.05
N PRO A 371 -10.21 14.90 -1.01
CA PRO A 371 -10.34 14.08 -2.21
C PRO A 371 -11.28 14.75 -3.22
N SER A 372 -10.96 14.56 -4.50
CA SER A 372 -11.82 14.91 -5.64
C SER A 372 -12.09 13.66 -6.46
N GLY A 373 -13.35 13.25 -6.57
CA GLY A 373 -13.73 11.98 -7.20
C GLY A 373 -14.96 11.37 -6.52
N PHE A 374 -14.82 10.13 -6.07
CA PHE A 374 -15.88 9.40 -5.39
C PHE A 374 -15.45 8.89 -4.01
N GLU A 375 -16.35 8.93 -3.05
CA GLU A 375 -16.29 8.09 -1.84
C GLU A 375 -17.28 6.92 -2.00
N GLY A 376 -16.96 5.77 -1.41
CA GLY A 376 -17.82 4.58 -1.41
C GLY A 376 -17.31 3.44 -2.28
N SER A 377 -18.23 2.63 -2.79
CA SER A 377 -17.88 1.43 -3.57
C SER A 377 -18.95 1.08 -4.59
N PHE A 378 -18.59 0.20 -5.52
CA PHE A 378 -19.56 -0.48 -6.38
C PHE A 378 -19.27 -1.98 -6.40
N LEU A 379 -20.32 -2.78 -6.58
CA LEU A 379 -20.25 -4.25 -6.66
C LEU A 379 -20.28 -4.68 -8.12
N THR A 380 -19.40 -5.60 -8.50
CA THR A 380 -19.34 -6.20 -9.84
C THR A 380 -19.25 -7.71 -9.77
N PHE A 381 -19.36 -8.35 -10.93
CA PHE A 381 -18.93 -9.73 -11.11
C PHE A 381 -17.41 -9.87 -10.94
N GLY A 382 -16.94 -11.12 -10.96
CA GLY A 382 -15.52 -11.49 -10.87
C GLY A 382 -14.63 -10.93 -11.98
N GLU A 383 -15.21 -10.37 -13.05
CA GLU A 383 -14.48 -9.73 -14.14
C GLU A 383 -15.13 -8.39 -14.56
N PRO A 384 -14.35 -7.42 -15.07
CA PRO A 384 -12.88 -7.40 -15.18
C PRO A 384 -12.15 -7.54 -13.83
N PHE A 385 -11.00 -8.20 -13.82
CA PHE A 385 -10.21 -8.40 -12.60
C PHE A 385 -9.43 -7.14 -12.22
N VAL A 386 -9.59 -6.67 -10.97
CA VAL A 386 -9.03 -5.38 -10.52
C VAL A 386 -8.33 -5.50 -9.18
N ARG A 387 -7.13 -4.94 -9.03
CA ARG A 387 -6.37 -4.89 -7.78
C ARG A 387 -6.33 -3.47 -7.20
N PRO A 388 -5.99 -3.29 -5.91
CA PRO A 388 -5.63 -1.99 -5.38
C PRO A 388 -4.55 -1.32 -6.23
N THR A 389 -4.59 0.00 -6.33
CA THR A 389 -3.73 0.86 -7.17
C THR A 389 -3.99 0.78 -8.68
N ASP A 390 -4.86 -0.12 -9.15
CA ASP A 390 -5.31 -0.13 -10.55
C ASP A 390 -6.11 1.13 -10.89
N LYS A 391 -6.20 1.45 -12.20
CA LYS A 391 -7.07 2.49 -12.73
C LYS A 391 -8.35 1.86 -13.26
N VAL A 392 -9.49 2.38 -12.83
CA VAL A 392 -10.80 1.98 -13.38
C VAL A 392 -11.43 3.12 -14.16
N ILE A 393 -11.95 2.81 -15.34
CA ILE A 393 -12.71 3.73 -16.18
C ILE A 393 -14.18 3.42 -15.99
N LEU A 394 -14.93 4.40 -15.49
CA LEU A 394 -16.36 4.30 -15.29
C LEU A 394 -17.12 4.96 -16.44
N GLU A 395 -18.14 4.26 -16.94
CA GLU A 395 -19.01 4.71 -18.02
C GLU A 395 -20.48 4.54 -17.66
N ASN A 396 -21.19 5.66 -17.57
CA ASN A 396 -22.59 5.76 -17.30
C ASN A 396 -23.26 6.64 -18.36
N ALA A 397 -24.12 6.02 -19.16
CA ALA A 397 -24.85 6.72 -20.22
C ALA A 397 -25.91 7.69 -19.69
N LYS A 398 -26.43 7.46 -18.47
CA LYS A 398 -27.49 8.27 -17.88
C LYS A 398 -26.97 9.37 -16.96
N ASP A 399 -25.98 9.05 -16.14
CA ASP A 399 -25.38 9.97 -15.17
C ASP A 399 -23.93 10.25 -15.56
N LYS A 400 -23.73 11.29 -16.37
CA LYS A 400 -22.41 11.63 -16.92
C LYS A 400 -21.42 12.11 -15.85
N GLU A 401 -21.88 12.53 -14.66
CA GLU A 401 -20.99 12.94 -13.56
C GLU A 401 -20.19 11.74 -13.02
N LYS A 402 -20.71 10.52 -13.20
CA LYS A 402 -20.03 9.26 -12.85
C LYS A 402 -18.98 8.81 -13.86
N ASN A 403 -18.79 9.55 -14.95
CA ASN A 403 -17.79 9.21 -15.95
C ASN A 403 -16.40 9.72 -15.57
N GLY A 404 -15.40 8.88 -15.76
CA GLY A 404 -14.00 9.26 -15.54
C GLY A 404 -13.11 8.07 -15.29
N ALA A 405 -11.82 8.35 -15.11
CA ALA A 405 -10.87 7.39 -14.59
C ALA A 405 -10.66 7.66 -13.10
N PHE A 406 -10.63 6.59 -12.31
CA PHE A 406 -10.48 6.62 -10.88
C PHE A 406 -9.44 5.60 -10.45
N GLN A 407 -8.78 5.88 -9.32
CA GLN A 407 -7.86 4.92 -8.74
C GLN A 407 -8.55 4.05 -7.71
N VAL A 408 -8.18 2.77 -7.71
CA VAL A 408 -8.72 1.77 -6.78
C VAL A 408 -7.96 1.81 -5.47
N GLU A 409 -8.70 1.94 -4.37
CA GLU A 409 -8.12 1.97 -3.03
C GLU A 409 -8.16 0.62 -2.32
N LYS A 410 -9.30 -0.07 -2.46
CA LYS A 410 -9.56 -1.35 -1.80
C LYS A 410 -10.42 -2.22 -2.70
N VAL A 411 -10.17 -3.52 -2.67
CA VAL A 411 -11.02 -4.52 -3.33
C VAL A 411 -11.36 -5.61 -2.32
N VAL A 412 -12.65 -5.86 -2.14
CA VAL A 412 -13.15 -7.02 -1.39
C VAL A 412 -13.68 -8.03 -2.38
N ARG A 413 -13.08 -9.21 -2.45
CA ARG A 413 -13.53 -10.29 -3.33
C ARG A 413 -14.25 -11.33 -2.52
N THR A 414 -15.39 -11.79 -3.03
CA THR A 414 -16.13 -12.90 -2.45
C THR A 414 -16.37 -13.95 -3.52
N TYR A 415 -16.18 -15.21 -3.17
CA TYR A 415 -16.47 -16.37 -4.01
C TYR A 415 -17.27 -17.37 -3.17
N GLY A 416 -18.32 -17.96 -3.73
CA GLY A 416 -19.11 -19.00 -3.06
C GLY A 416 -20.49 -19.18 -3.70
N GLU A 417 -21.50 -19.46 -2.87
CA GLU A 417 -22.88 -19.73 -3.31
C GLU A 417 -23.48 -18.57 -4.13
N ASN A 418 -23.12 -17.32 -3.81
CA ASN A 418 -23.57 -16.13 -4.54
C ASN A 418 -22.72 -15.81 -5.80
N GLY A 419 -21.85 -16.73 -6.19
CA GLY A 419 -20.90 -16.60 -7.29
C GLY A 419 -19.63 -15.81 -6.90
N TYR A 420 -18.86 -15.42 -7.92
CA TYR A 420 -17.67 -14.57 -7.75
C TYR A 420 -18.05 -13.10 -7.95
N ARG A 421 -17.70 -12.26 -6.97
CA ARG A 421 -17.97 -10.82 -6.93
C ARG A 421 -16.73 -10.04 -6.49
N GLN A 422 -16.68 -8.78 -6.92
CA GLN A 422 -15.73 -7.80 -6.44
C GLN A 422 -16.48 -6.56 -5.96
N ARG A 423 -16.26 -6.14 -4.72
CA ARG A 423 -16.63 -4.82 -4.24
C ARG A 423 -15.41 -3.92 -4.33
N ILE A 424 -15.46 -2.95 -5.22
CA ILE A 424 -14.33 -2.08 -5.56
C ILE A 424 -14.59 -0.73 -4.91
N TYR A 425 -13.69 -0.33 -4.02
CA TYR A 425 -13.65 0.99 -3.44
C TYR A 425 -12.69 1.83 -4.27
N ILE A 426 -13.20 2.93 -4.79
CA ILE A 426 -12.44 3.90 -5.55
C ILE A 426 -12.33 5.17 -4.74
N GLY A 427 -11.34 5.98 -5.09
CA GLY A 427 -11.13 7.28 -4.47
C GLY A 427 -11.06 8.37 -5.52
N ARG A 428 -9.86 8.94 -5.64
CA ARG A 428 -9.62 10.10 -6.48
C ARG A 428 -9.90 9.84 -7.95
N ARG A 429 -10.31 10.90 -8.64
CA ARG A 429 -10.26 11.01 -10.09
C ARG A 429 -8.79 11.12 -10.53
N VAL A 430 -8.48 10.51 -11.66
CA VAL A 430 -7.16 10.56 -12.29
C VAL A 430 -7.33 11.17 -13.68
N GLU A 431 -6.51 12.14 -14.02
CA GLU A 431 -6.47 12.66 -15.39
C GLU A 431 -5.91 11.57 -16.34
N VAL A 432 -6.56 11.39 -17.49
CA VAL A 432 -6.26 10.32 -18.46
C VAL A 432 -5.33 10.82 -19.54
#